data_AF-A0A8I2G017-F1
#
_entry.id   AF-A0A8I2G017-F1
#
_cell.length_a   1.000
_cell.length_b   1.000
_cell.length_c   1.000
_cell.angle_alpha   90.00
_cell.angle_beta   90.00
_cell.angle_gamma   90.00
#
_symmetry.space_group_name_H-M   'P 1'
#
loop_
_entity.id
_entity.type
_entity.pdbx_description
1 polymer ?
#
loop_
_entity_poly.entity_id
_entity_poly.type
_entity_poly.pdbx_seq_one_letter_code
_entity_poly.pdbx_strand_id
1 'polypeptide(L)'
;LMQSFDEIYILDLHGNVMKKETTPDGSKDENIFDIRQGVAISLFVKTPKWKKNLKSTGCKIYFSEFLGTREEKYNLLKENDVFTIDWKQVQPHWNFYLFNRVAIENEITAKSAAVIS
;
A
#
# COMPACT_ATOMS: atom_id res chain seq x y z
N LEU A 1 -2.29 0.52 12.98
CA LEU A 1 -0.95 0.15 12.47
C LEU A 1 0.13 1.10 12.97
N MET A 2 0.19 2.36 12.53
CA MET A 2 1.23 3.32 12.97
C MET A 2 1.22 3.65 14.46
N GLN A 3 0.08 3.45 15.13
CA GLN A 3 -0.05 3.61 16.58
C GLN A 3 0.27 2.33 17.35
N SER A 4 0.72 1.27 16.68
CA SER A 4 0.88 -0.07 17.26
C SER A 4 2.27 -0.65 17.06
N PHE A 5 2.96 -0.21 16.00
CA PHE A 5 4.27 -0.69 15.56
C PHE A 5 5.23 0.48 15.40
N ASP A 6 6.51 0.21 15.66
CA ASP A 6 7.58 1.19 15.52
C ASP A 6 8.02 1.30 14.05
N GLU A 7 8.05 0.16 13.35
CA GLU A 7 8.44 0.09 11.94
C GLU A 7 7.50 -0.84 11.17
N ILE A 8 7.24 -0.48 9.91
CA ILE A 8 6.40 -1.24 8.99
C ILE A 8 7.14 -1.34 7.67
N TYR A 9 7.35 -2.55 7.17
CA TYR A 9 7.94 -2.83 5.87
C TYR A 9 6.90 -3.50 4.99
N ILE A 10 6.70 -2.98 3.78
CA ILE A 10 5.72 -3.49 2.81
C ILE A 10 6.43 -3.71 1.48
N LEU A 11 6.57 -4.98 1.09
CA LEU A 11 7.02 -5.36 -0.25
C LEU A 11 5.79 -5.72 -1.08
N ASP A 12 5.39 -4.86 -2.01
CA ASP A 12 4.32 -5.15 -2.96
C ASP A 12 4.86 -5.98 -4.13
N LEU A 13 4.28 -7.16 -4.33
CA LEU A 13 4.64 -8.07 -5.42
C LEU A 13 3.61 -8.02 -6.55
N HIS A 14 2.67 -7.06 -6.53
CA HIS A 14 1.67 -6.84 -7.58
C HIS A 14 0.93 -8.14 -7.97
N GLY A 15 0.74 -8.38 -9.26
CA GLY A 15 0.07 -9.56 -9.80
C GLY A 15 -1.45 -9.46 -9.74
N ASN A 16 -2.03 -8.26 -9.71
CA ASN A 16 -3.49 -8.13 -9.77
C ASN A 16 -3.99 -8.29 -11.22
N VAL A 17 -4.52 -9.47 -11.52
CA VAL A 17 -4.99 -9.84 -12.87
C VAL A 17 -6.13 -8.93 -13.35
N MET A 18 -6.98 -8.44 -12.43
CA MET A 18 -8.12 -7.59 -12.78
C MET A 18 -7.71 -6.18 -13.20
N LYS A 19 -6.60 -5.68 -12.65
CA LYS A 19 -6.05 -4.37 -13.03
C LYS A 19 -5.29 -4.40 -14.35
N LYS A 20 -4.97 -5.59 -14.88
CA LYS A 20 -4.13 -5.79 -16.08
C LYS A 20 -2.82 -5.00 -15.96
N GLU A 21 -2.20 -5.05 -14.79
CA GLU A 21 -0.91 -4.39 -14.54
C GLU A 21 0.12 -4.95 -15.54
N THR A 22 0.81 -4.05 -16.23
CA THR A 22 2.01 -4.35 -17.01
C THR A 22 3.18 -3.69 -16.32
N THR A 23 4.34 -4.31 -16.42
CA THR A 23 5.60 -3.69 -16.00
C THR A 23 5.81 -2.36 -16.76
N PRO A 24 6.67 -1.45 -16.27
CA PRO A 24 6.94 -0.18 -16.95
C PRO A 24 7.48 -0.34 -18.38
N ASP A 25 8.13 -1.47 -18.67
CA ASP A 25 8.65 -1.82 -19.99
C ASP A 25 7.62 -2.57 -20.88
N GLY A 26 6.40 -2.80 -20.39
CA GLY A 26 5.32 -3.48 -21.12
C GLY A 26 5.37 -5.00 -21.10
N SER A 27 6.36 -5.58 -20.43
CA SER A 27 6.40 -7.02 -20.14
C SER A 27 5.30 -7.45 -19.14
N LYS A 28 5.17 -8.77 -18.96
CA LYS A 28 4.07 -9.35 -18.20
C LYS A 28 4.34 -9.25 -16.70
N ASP A 29 3.37 -8.76 -15.94
CA ASP A 29 3.34 -8.90 -14.50
C ASP A 29 2.49 -10.11 -14.08
N GLU A 30 3.07 -11.02 -13.29
CA GLU A 30 2.40 -12.26 -12.89
C GLU A 30 2.20 -12.37 -11.39
N ASN A 31 1.09 -12.96 -10.98
CA ASN A 31 0.86 -13.30 -9.58
C ASN A 31 1.74 -14.48 -9.15
N ILE A 32 2.31 -14.40 -7.95
CA ILE A 32 3.13 -15.49 -7.38
C ILE A 32 2.29 -16.69 -6.92
N PHE A 33 0.99 -16.52 -6.71
CA PHE A 33 0.04 -17.59 -6.43
C PHE A 33 -0.96 -17.73 -7.58
N ASP A 34 -1.68 -18.84 -7.61
CA ASP A 34 -2.74 -19.08 -8.60
C ASP A 34 -4.05 -18.38 -8.20
N ILE A 35 -3.98 -17.07 -7.93
CA ILE A 35 -5.10 -16.21 -7.53
C ILE A 35 -5.13 -14.93 -8.38
N ARG A 36 -6.28 -14.24 -8.36
CA ARG A 36 -6.48 -12.99 -9.15
C ARG A 36 -6.03 -11.72 -8.42
N GLN A 37 -6.06 -11.73 -7.09
CA GLN A 37 -5.76 -10.56 -6.27
C GLN A 37 -4.25 -10.42 -6.10
N GLY A 38 -3.74 -9.19 -6.22
CA GLY A 38 -2.31 -8.91 -6.00
C GLY A 38 -1.85 -9.25 -4.59
N VAL A 39 -0.55 -9.46 -4.42
CA VAL A 39 0.07 -10.00 -3.20
C VAL A 39 1.13 -9.03 -2.71
N ALA A 40 1.20 -8.82 -1.39
CA ALA A 40 2.28 -8.11 -0.74
C ALA A 40 2.75 -8.89 0.50
N ILE A 41 4.02 -8.73 0.85
CA ILE A 41 4.60 -9.21 2.11
C ILE A 41 4.74 -8.02 3.05
N SER A 42 4.22 -8.14 4.27
CA SER A 42 4.28 -7.07 5.26
C SER A 42 4.91 -7.54 6.56
N LEU A 43 5.93 -6.81 7.03
CA LEU A 43 6.60 -7.05 8.31
C LEU A 43 6.29 -5.89 9.25
N PHE A 44 5.74 -6.21 10.43
CA PHE A 44 5.36 -5.23 11.44
C PHE A 44 6.24 -5.40 12.68
N VAL A 45 7.10 -4.42 12.95
CA VAL A 45 8.11 -4.49 14.02
C VAL A 45 7.64 -3.70 15.23
N LYS A 46 7.72 -4.32 16.41
CA LYS A 46 7.46 -3.67 17.69
C LYS A 46 8.62 -3.92 18.65
N THR A 47 9.22 -2.86 19.14
CA THR A 47 10.36 -2.90 20.05
C THR A 47 9.91 -2.78 21.51
N PRO A 48 10.67 -3.35 22.48
CA PRO A 48 10.36 -3.22 23.90
C PRO A 48 10.38 -1.78 24.43
N LYS A 49 10.97 -0.82 23.69
CA LYS A 49 11.03 0.61 24.03
C LYS A 49 9.69 1.33 23.86
N TRP A 50 8.64 0.63 23.43
CA TRP A 50 7.26 1.14 23.35
C TRP A 50 6.75 1.59 24.72
N LYS A 51 7.13 2.80 25.16
CA LYS A 51 6.58 3.43 26.36
C LYS A 51 5.15 3.83 26.05
N LYS A 52 4.20 3.26 26.79
CA LYS A 52 2.73 3.48 26.75
C LYS A 52 2.25 4.95 26.73
N ASN A 53 3.13 5.93 26.92
CA ASN A 53 2.76 7.33 27.16
C ASN A 53 3.35 8.34 26.15
N LEU A 54 4.08 7.92 25.11
CA LEU A 54 4.42 8.83 24.00
C LEU A 54 3.42 8.61 22.87
N LYS A 55 2.68 9.66 22.50
CA LYS A 55 1.90 9.70 21.26
C LYS A 55 2.81 9.23 20.13
N SER A 56 2.54 8.03 19.60
CA SER A 56 3.27 7.42 18.49
C SER A 56 3.22 8.36 17.28
N THR A 57 4.24 9.17 17.15
CA THR A 57 4.43 10.12 16.04
C THR A 57 5.64 9.73 15.19
N GLY A 58 6.31 8.62 15.53
CA GLY A 58 7.58 8.22 14.92
C GLY A 58 7.57 6.86 14.22
N CYS A 59 6.40 6.27 13.92
CA CYS A 59 6.34 5.02 13.16
C CYS A 59 6.98 5.23 11.78
N LYS A 60 8.03 4.45 11.48
CA LYS A 60 8.70 4.49 10.18
C LYS A 60 8.05 3.48 9.25
N ILE A 61 7.70 3.91 8.05
CA ILE A 61 7.12 3.04 7.05
C ILE A 61 8.10 2.96 5.88
N TYR A 62 8.36 1.74 5.44
CA TYR A 62 9.24 1.39 4.36
C TYR A 62 8.43 0.63 3.33
N PHE A 63 8.55 1.03 2.07
CA PHE A 63 7.85 0.45 0.95
C PHE A 63 8.84 0.10 -0.15
N SER A 64 8.64 -1.06 -0.76
CA SER A 64 9.29 -1.45 -1.99
C SER A 64 8.26 -2.19 -2.85
N GLU A 65 8.45 -2.15 -4.15
CA GLU A 65 7.55 -2.79 -5.11
C GLU A 65 8.37 -3.51 -6.18
N PHE A 66 7.83 -4.65 -6.64
CA PHE A 66 8.46 -5.43 -7.68
C PHE A 66 7.42 -5.96 -8.67
N LEU A 67 7.56 -5.55 -9.92
CA LEU A 67 6.80 -6.06 -11.06
C LEU A 67 7.66 -7.03 -11.86
N GLY A 68 7.02 -8.05 -12.43
CA GLY A 68 7.70 -9.03 -13.27
C GLY A 68 7.00 -10.38 -13.28
N THR A 69 7.66 -11.36 -13.88
CA THR A 69 7.18 -12.74 -13.95
C THR A 69 7.19 -13.42 -12.58
N ARG A 70 6.45 -14.52 -12.47
CA ARG A 70 6.41 -15.32 -11.25
C ARG A 70 7.79 -15.84 -10.86
N GLU A 71 8.58 -16.26 -11.85
CA GLU A 71 9.94 -16.78 -11.63
C GLU A 71 10.88 -15.70 -11.09
N GLU A 72 10.88 -14.51 -11.70
CA GLU A 72 11.69 -13.38 -11.23
C GLU A 72 11.35 -12.98 -9.79
N LYS A 73 10.05 -12.95 -9.47
CA LYS A 73 9.58 -12.70 -8.09
C LYS A 73 10.09 -13.75 -7.11
N TYR A 74 10.05 -15.02 -7.47
CA TYR A 74 10.59 -16.08 -6.62
C TYR A 74 12.11 -16.00 -6.45
N ASN A 75 12.85 -15.65 -7.50
CA ASN A 75 14.30 -15.50 -7.43
C ASN A 75 14.66 -14.30 -6.55
N LEU A 76 14.01 -13.15 -6.75
CA LEU A 76 14.16 -11.96 -5.89
C LEU A 76 13.95 -12.32 -4.41
N LEU A 77 12.86 -13.02 -4.08
CA LEU A 77 12.55 -13.42 -2.71
C LEU A 77 13.51 -14.45 -2.11
N LYS A 78 14.18 -15.26 -2.94
CA LYS A 78 15.18 -16.24 -2.49
C LYS A 78 16.56 -15.60 -2.27
N GLU A 79 16.91 -14.64 -3.11
CA GLU A 79 18.23 -14.00 -3.11
C GLU A 79 18.32 -12.80 -2.17
N ASN A 80 17.18 -12.29 -1.72
CA ASN A 80 17.11 -11.11 -0.86
C ASN A 80 16.49 -11.40 0.50
N ASP A 81 16.88 -10.60 1.48
CA ASP A 81 16.25 -10.53 2.79
C ASP A 81 15.84 -9.08 3.12
N VAL A 82 15.37 -8.87 4.36
CA VAL A 82 14.91 -7.55 4.81
C VAL A 82 16.01 -6.48 4.75
N PHE A 83 17.28 -6.85 4.80
CA PHE A 83 18.40 -5.92 4.78
C PHE A 83 18.93 -5.64 3.37
N THR A 84 18.71 -6.53 2.41
CA THR A 84 19.19 -6.37 1.02
C THR A 84 18.16 -5.73 0.09
N ILE A 85 16.87 -5.79 0.42
CA ILE A 85 15.83 -5.08 -0.34
C ILE A 85 16.07 -3.57 -0.29
N ASP A 86 15.95 -2.91 -1.45
CA ASP A 86 15.98 -1.45 -1.54
C ASP A 86 14.65 -0.86 -1.06
N TRP A 87 14.64 -0.39 0.18
CA TRP A 87 13.47 0.17 0.84
C TRP A 87 13.39 1.69 0.67
N LYS A 88 12.24 2.17 0.21
CA LYS A 88 11.93 3.60 0.19
C LYS A 88 11.14 3.94 1.45
N GLN A 89 11.66 4.85 2.26
CA GLN A 89 10.89 5.35 3.40
C GLN A 89 9.74 6.23 2.89
N VAL A 90 8.51 5.89 3.28
CA VAL A 90 7.31 6.64 2.90
C VAL A 90 6.78 7.45 4.07
N GLN A 91 6.42 8.69 3.79
CA GLN A 91 5.72 9.52 4.76
C GLN A 91 4.21 9.37 4.53
N PRO A 92 3.45 8.92 5.55
CA PRO A 92 2.01 8.80 5.43
C PRO A 92 1.41 10.21 5.32
N HIS A 93 0.87 10.54 4.14
CA HIS A 93 0.14 11.78 3.94
C HIS A 93 -1.32 11.59 4.37
N TRP A 94 -1.91 12.60 5.01
CA TRP A 94 -3.27 12.56 5.59
C TRP A 94 -4.40 12.27 4.58
N ASN A 95 -4.11 12.35 3.27
CA ASN A 95 -5.03 12.01 2.19
C ASN A 95 -5.03 10.52 1.79
N PHE A 96 -4.18 9.66 2.37
CA PHE A 96 -4.13 8.23 2.05
C PHE A 96 -5.09 7.38 2.92
N TYR A 97 -6.28 7.88 3.20
CA TYR A 97 -7.37 6.98 3.55
C TYR A 97 -7.94 6.42 2.24
N LEU A 98 -7.66 5.14 1.99
CA LEU A 98 -8.19 4.36 0.88
C LEU A 98 -9.71 4.11 1.05
N PHE A 99 -10.48 5.17 1.22
CA PHE A 99 -11.94 5.19 1.23
C PHE A 99 -12.39 6.33 0.32
N ASN A 100 -12.19 6.16 -0.99
CA ASN A 100 -13.04 6.88 -1.92
C ASN A 100 -14.46 6.36 -1.70
N ARG A 101 -15.29 7.15 -1.01
CA ARG A 101 -16.74 6.96 -1.11
C ARG A 101 -17.08 7.14 -2.58
N VAL A 102 -17.62 6.09 -3.19
CA VAL A 102 -18.39 6.20 -4.43
C VAL A 102 -19.43 7.30 -4.21
N ALA A 103 -19.56 8.16 -5.23
CA ALA A 103 -20.25 9.44 -5.24
C ALA A 103 -21.53 9.51 -4.39
N ILE A 104 -21.66 10.57 -3.58
CA ILE A 104 -22.95 11.24 -3.42
C ILE A 104 -22.90 12.41 -4.40
N GLU A 105 -23.17 12.12 -5.67
CA GLU A 105 -23.49 13.16 -6.63
C GLU A 105 -24.97 13.54 -6.45
N ASN A 106 -25.16 14.86 -6.31
CA ASN A 106 -26.37 15.62 -6.60
C ASN A 106 -27.50 15.64 -5.56
N GLU A 107 -27.40 16.57 -4.58
CA GLU A 107 -28.59 17.34 -4.16
C GLU A 107 -28.29 18.70 -3.48
N ILE A 108 -27.23 19.42 -3.88
CA ILE A 108 -27.05 20.82 -3.41
C ILE A 108 -27.53 21.86 -4.45
N THR A 109 -27.78 21.45 -5.69
CA THR A 109 -28.26 22.35 -6.77
C THR A 109 -29.79 22.44 -6.88
N ALA A 110 -30.55 22.17 -5.80
CA ALA A 110 -32.02 22.22 -5.84
C ALA A 110 -32.69 23.03 -4.71
N LYS A 111 -31.96 23.71 -3.81
CA LYS A 111 -32.58 24.53 -2.74
C LYS A 111 -32.20 26.02 -2.71
N SER A 112 -31.44 26.52 -3.69
CA SER A 112 -31.21 27.97 -3.84
C SER A 112 -32.23 28.68 -4.76
N ALA A 113 -33.18 27.94 -5.36
CA ALA A 113 -34.18 28.50 -6.28
C ALA A 113 -35.60 28.66 -5.70
N ALA A 114 -35.81 28.45 -4.39
CA ALA A 114 -37.14 28.50 -3.76
C ALA A 114 -37.29 29.60 -2.68
N VAL A 115 -36.47 30.66 -2.72
CA VAL A 115 -36.60 31.81 -1.78
C VAL A 115 -36.79 33.14 -2.51
N ILE A 116 -37.02 33.15 -3.83
CA ILE A 116 -37.43 34.36 -4.55
C ILE A 116 -38.58 33.99 -5.51
N SER A 117 -39.79 33.99 -4.97
CA SER A 117 -41.05 34.29 -5.67
C SER A 117 -42.11 34.67 -4.65
#